data_AF-A0A7W7V9C7-F1
#
_entry.id   AF-A0A7W7V9C7-F1
#
_cell.length_a   1.000
_cell.length_b   1.000
_cell.length_c   1.000
_cell.angle_alpha   90.00
_cell.angle_beta   90.00
_cell.angle_gamma   90.00
#
_symmetry.space_group_name_H-M   'P 1'
#
loop_
_entity.id
_entity.type
_entity.pdbx_description
1 polymer ?
#
loop_
_entity_poly.entity_id
_entity_poly.type
_entity_poly.pdbx_seq_one_letter_code
_entity_poly.pdbx_strand_id
1 'polypeptide(L)' 'MRARLAVFRNWIGRTQEEVEQARRDWTEGTRFGEVKGCDGDPLPAPEPPATPLRPWGRTR' A
#
# COMPACT_ATOMS: atom_id res chain seq x y z
N MET A 1 5.92 7.37 -22.36
CA MET A 1 4.95 6.62 -21.52
C MET A 1 4.63 7.48 -20.30
N ARG A 2 3.35 7.84 -20.08
CA ARG A 2 2.96 8.66 -18.92
C ARG A 2 3.09 7.80 -17.65
N ALA A 3 3.95 8.17 -16.71
CA ALA A 3 4.05 7.46 -15.43
C ALA A 3 2.97 7.97 -14.47
N ARG A 4 1.95 7.15 -14.24
CA ARG A 4 0.86 7.38 -13.30
C ARG A 4 0.92 6.28 -12.23
N LEU A 5 0.93 6.65 -10.96
CA LEU A 5 1.08 5.73 -9.83
C LEU A 5 -0.14 5.77 -8.92
N ALA A 6 -0.51 4.63 -8.33
CA ALA A 6 -1.43 4.56 -7.22
C ALA A 6 -0.63 4.61 -5.92
N VAL A 7 -1.03 5.47 -4.98
CA VAL A 7 -0.31 5.66 -3.72
C VAL A 7 -1.31 5.64 -2.57
N PHE A 8 -1.06 4.80 -1.57
CA PHE A 8 -1.80 4.80 -0.31
C PHE A 8 -0.85 4.48 0.84
N ARG A 9 -0.69 5.44 1.76
CA ARG A 9 0.27 5.37 2.88
C ARG A 9 1.66 4.92 2.40
N ASN A 10 2.09 3.71 2.76
CA ASN A 10 3.43 3.18 2.49
C ASN A 10 3.50 2.32 1.21
N TRP A 11 2.39 2.15 0.48
CA TRP A 11 2.33 1.33 -0.72
C TRP A 11 2.25 2.21 -1.98
N ILE A 12 3.08 1.87 -2.97
CA ILE A 12 3.15 2.54 -4.26
C ILE A 12 3.09 1.47 -5.34
N GLY A 13 2.06 1.54 -6.18
CA GLY A 13 1.82 0.63 -7.29
C GLY A 13 1.62 1.37 -8.61
N ARG A 14 1.65 0.62 -9.71
CA ARG A 14 1.19 1.05 -11.03
C ARG A 14 -0.34 1.06 -11.12
N THR A 15 -1.00 0.22 -10.32
CA THR A 15 -2.47 0.12 -10.28
C THR A 15 -2.98 0.14 -8.83
N GLN A 16 -4.28 0.37 -8.67
CA GLN A 16 -4.92 0.33 -7.35
C GLN A 16 -4.92 -1.09 -6.78
N GLU A 17 -5.09 -2.10 -7.63
CA GLU A 17 -5.12 -3.50 -7.25
C GLU A 17 -3.78 -3.94 -6.64
N GLU A 18 -2.65 -3.42 -7.14
CA GLU A 18 -1.33 -3.68 -6.55
C GLU A 18 -1.20 -3.10 -5.13
N VAL A 19 -1.78 -1.91 -4.90
CA VAL A 19 -1.82 -1.27 -3.58
C VAL A 19 -2.75 -2.02 -2.62
N GLU A 20 -3.91 -2.47 -3.10
CA GLU A 20 -4.84 -3.28 -2.32
C GLU A 20 -4.28 -4.66 -1.97
N GLN A 21 -3.54 -5.28 -2.89
CA GLN A 21 -2.84 -6.54 -2.61
C GLN A 21 -1.76 -6.33 -1.57
N ALA A 22 -0.93 -5.29 -1.69
CA ALA A 22 0.09 -4.99 -0.69
C ALA A 22 -0.52 -4.71 0.70
N ARG A 23 -1.71 -4.11 0.74
CA ARG A 23 -2.47 -3.96 1.99
C ARG A 23 -2.91 -5.30 2.58
N ARG A 24 -3.48 -6.20 1.76
CA ARG A 24 -3.89 -7.55 2.21
C ARG A 24 -2.70 -8.35 2.72
N ASP A 25 -1.60 -8.34 1.97
CA ASP A 25 -0.36 -9.05 2.35
C ASP A 25 0.20 -8.56 3.69
N TRP A 26 0.01 -7.27 4.02
CA TRP A 26 0.39 -6.70 5.30
C TRP A 26 -0.52 -7.19 6.43
N THR A 27 -1.83 -7.16 6.23
CA THR A 27 -2.81 -7.65 7.21
C THR A 27 -2.67 -9.14 7.47
N GLU A 28 -2.38 -9.94 6.45
CA GLU A 28 -2.22 -11.39 6.55
C GLU A 28 -0.80 -11.81 6.96
N GLY A 29 0.16 -10.89 6.97
CA GLY A 29 1.55 -11.17 7.33
C GLY A 29 2.32 -12.04 6.33
N THR A 30 1.91 -12.08 5.06
CA THR A 30 2.40 -13.06 4.07
C THR A 30 3.62 -12.61 3.27
N ARG A 31 3.95 -11.31 3.26
CA ARG A 31 4.98 -10.74 2.36
C ARG A 31 6.10 -9.94 3.02
N PHE A 32 5.82 -9.23 4.12
CA PHE A 32 6.73 -8.19 4.63
C PHE A 32 7.68 -8.67 5.73
N GLY A 33 7.64 -9.96 6.07
CA GLY A 33 8.45 -10.55 7.13
C GLY A 33 8.05 -10.05 8.52
N GLU A 34 8.90 -10.36 9.50
CA GLU A 34 8.67 -10.01 10.91
C GLU A 34 9.86 -9.22 11.46
N VAL A 35 9.57 -8.16 12.23
CA VAL A 35 10.61 -7.39 12.94
C VAL A 35 10.75 -7.95 14.35
N LYS A 36 11.92 -8.51 14.67
CA LYS A 36 12.23 -9.06 15.99
C LYS A 36 12.73 -7.96 16.94
N GLY A 37 12.47 -8.13 18.23
CA GLY A 37 12.90 -7.19 19.28
C GLY A 37 12.05 -5.91 19.38
N CYS A 38 10.87 -5.90 18.75
CA CYS A 38 9.86 -4.86 18.94
C CYS A 38 8.87 -5.33 20.02
N ASP A 39 8.72 -4.59 21.11
CA ASP A 39 7.77 -4.90 22.19
C ASP A 39 6.31 -4.52 21.87
N GLY A 40 6.01 -4.15 20.62
CA GLY A 40 4.70 -3.71 20.17
C GLY A 40 4.16 -4.52 19.00
N ASP A 41 2.83 -4.60 18.92
CA ASP A 41 2.12 -5.29 17.85
C ASP A 41 2.34 -4.62 16.47
N PRO A 42 2.27 -5.38 15.37
CA PRO A 42 2.25 -4.81 14.02
C PRO A 42 1.13 -3.79 13.85
N LEU A 43 1.45 -2.62 13.28
CA LEU A 43 0.46 -1.58 13.04
C LEU A 43 -0.61 -2.07 12.04
N PRO A 44 -1.91 -1.98 12.34
CA PRO A 44 -2.94 -2.42 11.41
C PRO A 44 -2.98 -1.54 10.17
N ALA A 45 -3.26 -2.17 9.02
CA ALA A 45 -3.52 -1.43 7.79
C ALA A 45 -4.82 -0.62 7.91
N PRO A 46 -4.82 0.69 7.60
CA PRO A 46 -6.05 1.46 7.53
C PRO A 46 -6.91 1.00 6.35
N GLU A 47 -8.21 1.25 6.43
CA GLU A 47 -9.14 1.00 5.33
C GLU A 47 -8.91 2.00 4.18
N PRO A 48 -8.84 1.54 2.91
CA PRO A 48 -8.72 2.45 1.78
C PRO A 48 -10.03 3.25 1.59
N PRO A 49 -9.96 4.41 0.91
CA PRO A 49 -11.17 5.13 0.53
C PRO A 49 -12.05 4.27 -0.39
N ALA A 50 -13.37 4.44 -0.29
CA ALA A 50 -14.33 3.77 -1.17
C ALA A 50 -14.26 4.27 -2.64
N THR A 51 -13.53 5.35 -2.90
CA THR A 51 -13.33 5.91 -4.24
C THR A 51 -11.94 5.56 -4.78
N PRO A 52 -11.78 5.48 -6.11
CA PRO A 52 -10.49 5.18 -6.71
C PRO A 52 -9.40 6.14 -6.25
N LEU A 53 -8.20 5.59 -5.99
CA LEU A 53 -7.06 6.41 -5.55
C LEU A 53 -6.72 7.46 -6.61
N ARG A 54 -6.59 8.72 -6.17
CA ARG A 54 -6.12 9.79 -7.04
C ARG A 54 -4.72 9.42 -7.52
N PRO A 55 -4.51 9.25 -8.83
CA PRO A 55 -3.21 8.80 -9.25
C PRO A 55 -2.18 9.93 -9.22
N TRP A 56 -0.98 9.57 -8.80
CA TRP A 56 0.13 10.48 -8.56
C TRP A 56 1.11 10.49 -9.74
N GLY A 57 1.67 11.67 -10.04
CA GLY A 57 2.61 11.90 -11.15
C GLY A 57 2.41 13.24 -11.85
N ARG A 58 3.44 13.74 -12.54
CA ARG A 58 3.36 14.99 -13.32
C ARG A 58 2.89 14.73 -14.74
N THR A 59 1.90 15.50 -15.18
CA THR A 59 1.70 15.80 -16.60
C THR A 59 2.77 16.84 -16.96
N ARG A 60 3.78 16.45 -17.74
CA ARG A 60 4.64 17.42 -18.43
C ARG A 60 4.00 17.78 -19.75
#